data_AF-B8C9N0-F1
#
_entry.id   AF-B8C9N0-F1
#
_cell.length_a   1.000
_cell.length_b   1.000
_cell.length_c   1.000
_cell.angle_alpha   90.00
_cell.angle_beta   90.00
_cell.angle_gamma   90.00
#
_symmetry.space_group_name_H-M   'P 1'
#
loop_
_entity.id
_entity.type
_entity.pdbx_description
1 polymer ?
#
loop_
_entity_poly.entity_id
_entity_poly.type
_entity_poly.pdbx_seq_one_letter_code
_entity_poly.pdbx_strand_id
1 'polypeptide(L)'
;MSVKIVGAFVELLFAGRKSVDAIVMGGGADVEVLMGVMVQTSARAEMLLEGTNFHEEVSLPTPPPFFLLLPLSSLKLYNTEMNTTNNKTAWWSSLTDECPITLEPLASLSYPPFVLSPSDGGGKKAGNGNINNTKPTNNNFYFDGLALATYVVSQGNFVNPLTRQALSYDDCVLLDEYLCEHVYRGANYFLKEKISVREAYALRDSIKVKLGGGGGRLRNENQQRRAEILRDEAAVALRGLFVFGHQTKGRGGDTSWSTASDWQTNSQALPRAQGGFDLHHVPDSANNHSWGASSADQAGLRIIDDDEAAFEAADIAAWQEVQEAFPHLSCIDTGDTEVSPSNRGAVNIDNKLLETVHQTADSTLREEQEKARRMQQFQERCFFEALQRKRNRMQAKLQAKADAASLLANEQEAKIEIQSARDEIDRWREQQWKQWDRAASLHSSRQKAKDAIRVDKTVSNKPVEQPPTADELLAAEEAAAEKLAAKKRAKRQKAKEKAKEKKLLERLENEKMERALAIQKKKEESATKCGACGDGVLGCGFEKFGTKFCSTKCARSGPSHT
;
A
#
# COMPACT_ATOMS: atom_id res chain seq x y z
N MET A 1 -50.71 -16.54 32.57
CA MET A 1 -49.99 -15.49 33.34
C MET A 1 -49.04 -14.72 32.43
N SER A 2 -49.56 -13.99 31.43
CA SER A 2 -48.73 -13.21 30.48
C SER A 2 -49.44 -11.96 29.95
N VAL A 3 -50.13 -11.20 30.82
CA VAL A 3 -50.81 -9.95 30.42
C VAL A 3 -50.51 -8.77 31.38
N LYS A 4 -49.45 -8.85 32.21
CA LYS A 4 -49.11 -7.78 33.17
C LYS A 4 -47.81 -7.02 32.93
N ILE A 5 -47.10 -7.26 31.81
CA ILE A 5 -45.78 -6.64 31.58
C ILE A 5 -45.80 -5.51 30.52
N VAL A 6 -46.88 -5.34 29.76
CA VAL A 6 -46.96 -4.28 28.74
C VAL A 6 -47.47 -2.93 29.30
N GLY A 7 -48.10 -2.94 30.48
CA GLY A 7 -48.65 -1.72 31.11
C GLY A 7 -47.62 -0.81 31.80
N ALA A 8 -46.42 -1.30 32.11
CA ALA A 8 -45.43 -0.53 32.88
C ALA A 8 -44.41 0.23 32.02
N PHE A 9 -44.43 0.07 30.69
CA PHE A 9 -43.46 0.70 29.79
C PHE A 9 -43.97 2.01 29.15
N VAL A 10 -45.28 2.27 29.23
CA VAL A 10 -45.90 3.46 28.59
C VAL A 10 -45.97 4.67 29.54
N GLU A 11 -45.97 4.48 30.86
CA GLU A 11 -45.96 5.60 31.82
C GLU A 11 -44.57 6.24 32.03
N LEU A 12 -43.47 5.56 31.69
CA LEU A 12 -42.12 6.09 31.90
C LEU A 12 -41.64 7.04 30.79
N LEU A 13 -42.40 7.16 29.70
CA LEU A 13 -42.07 8.05 28.57
C LEU A 13 -42.81 9.39 28.60
N PHE A 14 -43.73 9.63 29.53
CA PHE A 14 -44.49 10.90 29.63
C PHE A 14 -44.15 11.79 30.85
N ALA A 15 -43.25 11.37 31.74
CA ALA A 15 -42.88 12.13 32.94
C ALA A 15 -41.64 13.03 32.79
N GLY A 16 -41.21 13.35 31.58
CA GLY A 16 -39.96 14.10 31.30
C GLY A 16 -40.14 15.47 30.66
N ARG A 17 -41.30 16.14 30.84
CA ARG A 17 -41.59 17.43 30.19
C ARG A 17 -42.30 18.43 31.10
N LYS A 18 -41.73 18.72 32.27
CA LYS A 18 -42.07 19.90 33.08
C LYS A 18 -40.82 20.39 33.81
N SER A 19 -40.26 21.52 33.38
CA SER A 19 -39.44 22.47 34.16
C SER A 19 -38.35 23.12 33.30
N VAL A 20 -38.75 23.88 32.27
CA VAL A 20 -38.00 25.06 31.83
C VAL A 20 -39.05 26.05 31.34
N ASP A 21 -39.48 26.96 32.23
CA ASP A 21 -40.10 28.25 31.89
C ASP A 21 -40.27 29.06 33.18
N ALA A 22 -39.14 29.61 33.64
CA ALA A 22 -39.11 30.79 34.48
C ALA A 22 -37.70 31.37 34.40
N ILE A 23 -37.56 32.41 33.57
CA ILE A 23 -36.60 33.54 33.58
C ILE A 23 -36.46 34.00 32.12
N VAL A 24 -37.44 34.79 31.68
CA VAL A 24 -37.30 35.75 30.57
C VAL A 24 -37.90 37.06 31.07
N MET A 25 -37.03 37.95 31.52
CA MET A 25 -37.28 39.39 31.61
C MET A 25 -35.97 40.08 31.22
N GLY A 26 -35.95 40.72 30.05
CA GLY A 26 -34.96 41.75 29.75
C GLY A 26 -34.24 41.60 28.40
N GLY A 27 -34.87 42.11 27.35
CA GLY A 27 -34.23 43.15 26.53
C GLY A 27 -33.42 42.74 25.31
N GLY A 28 -33.85 43.26 24.16
CA GLY A 28 -32.96 43.83 23.15
C GLY A 28 -32.49 42.87 22.08
N ALA A 29 -33.26 42.81 20.99
CA ALA A 29 -32.88 42.16 19.75
C ALA A 29 -31.71 42.87 19.07
N ASP A 30 -30.73 42.08 18.61
CA ASP A 30 -30.09 42.31 17.32
C ASP A 30 -30.18 41.00 16.54
N VAL A 31 -30.93 41.06 15.45
CA VAL A 31 -31.19 39.98 14.50
C VAL A 31 -30.18 40.16 13.38
N GLU A 32 -29.29 39.20 13.19
CA GLU A 32 -28.94 38.67 11.87
C GLU A 32 -28.08 37.41 12.01
N VAL A 33 -28.20 36.52 11.02
CA VAL A 33 -27.52 35.22 10.86
C VAL A 33 -28.19 34.04 11.57
N LEU A 34 -29.22 33.45 10.94
CA LEU A 34 -29.35 31.98 10.85
C LEU A 34 -30.48 31.58 9.87
N MET A 35 -30.14 31.42 8.59
CA MET A 35 -30.84 30.50 7.70
C MET A 35 -29.80 29.61 7.04
N GLY A 36 -29.94 28.30 7.24
CA GLY A 36 -29.30 27.33 6.35
C GLY A 36 -28.73 26.09 7.01
N VAL A 37 -29.50 25.35 7.83
CA VAL A 37 -29.44 23.87 7.82
C VAL A 37 -30.81 23.31 8.22
N MET A 38 -31.64 23.07 7.21
CA MET A 38 -32.77 22.15 7.31
C MET A 38 -32.60 21.20 6.13
N VAL A 39 -32.52 19.88 6.38
CA VAL A 39 -33.11 18.82 5.54
C VAL A 39 -32.78 17.42 6.11
N GLN A 40 -33.85 16.82 6.63
CA GLN A 40 -34.36 15.46 6.47
C GLN A 40 -33.52 14.25 6.92
N THR A 41 -33.96 13.73 8.06
CA THR A 41 -34.17 12.30 8.28
C THR A 41 -35.56 11.87 7.79
N SER A 42 -35.64 10.62 7.28
CA SER A 42 -36.81 9.73 7.18
C SER A 42 -37.32 9.45 5.75
N ALA A 43 -37.09 8.23 5.28
CA ALA A 43 -38.14 7.28 4.94
C ALA A 43 -37.51 5.96 4.43
N ARG A 44 -37.78 4.88 5.17
CA ARG A 44 -37.50 3.49 4.79
C ARG A 44 -38.87 2.81 4.73
N ALA A 45 -39.37 2.53 3.53
CA ALA A 45 -40.59 1.77 3.32
C ALA A 45 -40.45 0.90 2.05
N GLU A 46 -40.71 -0.39 2.26
CA GLU A 46 -41.31 -1.40 1.39
C GLU A 46 -41.11 -1.34 -0.14
N MET A 47 -40.60 -2.44 -0.71
CA MET A 47 -41.04 -2.90 -2.04
C MET A 47 -41.13 -4.43 -2.06
N LEU A 48 -42.37 -4.92 -2.11
CA LEU A 48 -42.77 -6.19 -2.69
C LEU A 48 -43.26 -5.93 -4.12
N LEU A 49 -42.89 -6.87 -5.00
CA LEU A 49 -43.43 -7.25 -6.31
C LEU A 49 -44.64 -6.47 -6.88
N GLU A 50 -44.49 -6.01 -8.13
CA GLU A 50 -45.39 -6.35 -9.24
C GLU A 50 -44.76 -5.95 -10.58
N GLY A 51 -44.82 -6.86 -11.56
CA GLY A 51 -44.36 -6.62 -12.91
C GLY A 51 -45.45 -5.98 -13.77
N THR A 52 -45.06 -5.13 -14.71
CA THR A 52 -45.84 -4.86 -15.93
C THR A 52 -44.90 -4.56 -17.09
N ASN A 53 -45.22 -5.18 -18.23
CA ASN A 53 -44.66 -4.90 -19.54
C ASN A 53 -44.93 -3.45 -19.95
N PHE A 54 -43.92 -2.74 -20.46
CA PHE A 54 -44.15 -1.63 -21.37
C PHE A 54 -43.08 -1.62 -22.47
N HIS A 55 -43.58 -1.75 -23.70
CA HIS A 55 -42.88 -1.57 -24.95
C HIS A 55 -42.82 -0.05 -25.17
N GLU A 56 -41.64 0.56 -25.23
CA GLU A 56 -41.52 1.95 -25.68
C GLU A 56 -40.20 2.16 -26.42
N GLU A 57 -40.31 2.33 -27.74
CA GLU A 57 -39.29 2.88 -28.61
C GLU A 57 -38.92 4.28 -28.13
N VAL A 58 -37.64 4.51 -27.83
CA VAL A 58 -37.10 5.87 -27.69
C VAL A 58 -35.88 6.03 -28.59
N SER A 59 -36.07 6.93 -29.54
CA SER A 59 -35.16 7.41 -30.56
C SER A 59 -33.87 7.99 -29.96
N LEU A 60 -32.72 7.58 -30.51
CA LEU A 60 -31.38 8.09 -30.18
C LEU A 60 -31.15 9.44 -30.88
N PRO A 61 -30.74 10.51 -30.16
CA PRO A 61 -30.22 11.71 -30.81
C PRO A 61 -28.74 11.53 -31.20
N THR A 62 -28.46 11.82 -32.46
CA THR A 62 -27.13 11.94 -33.06
C THR A 62 -26.31 13.07 -32.41
N PRO A 63 -24.99 12.89 -32.22
CA PRO A 63 -24.11 13.99 -31.82
C PRO A 63 -23.67 14.84 -33.04
N PRO A 64 -23.53 16.17 -32.89
CA PRO A 64 -23.06 17.04 -33.95
C PRO A 64 -21.53 16.98 -34.13
N PRO A 65 -21.01 17.20 -35.36
CA PRO A 65 -19.57 17.25 -35.63
C PRO A 65 -19.00 18.62 -35.28
N PHE A 66 -18.24 18.72 -34.19
CA PHE A 66 -17.39 19.90 -33.93
C PHE A 66 -15.99 19.66 -34.49
N PHE A 67 -15.79 20.19 -35.70
CA PHE A 67 -14.48 20.55 -36.23
C PHE A 67 -13.92 21.72 -35.42
N LEU A 68 -12.82 21.49 -34.69
CA LEU A 68 -11.90 22.56 -34.29
C LEU A 68 -10.53 22.26 -34.90
N LEU A 69 -10.35 22.74 -36.13
CA LEU A 69 -9.06 23.03 -36.72
C LEU A 69 -8.44 24.21 -35.97
N LEU A 70 -7.44 23.92 -35.13
CA LEU A 70 -6.49 24.94 -34.68
C LEU A 70 -5.31 24.97 -35.66
N PRO A 71 -4.87 26.15 -36.13
CA PRO A 71 -3.75 26.26 -37.06
C PRO A 71 -2.42 26.02 -36.35
N LEU A 72 -1.74 24.93 -36.70
CA LEU A 72 -0.30 24.77 -36.49
C LEU A 72 0.45 25.77 -37.37
N SER A 73 0.78 26.95 -36.85
CA SER A 73 1.65 27.90 -37.53
C SER A 73 2.35 28.84 -36.55
N SER A 74 3.30 28.31 -35.76
CA SER A 74 4.49 29.02 -35.24
C SER A 74 5.13 28.27 -34.08
N LEU A 75 5.78 27.16 -34.35
CA LEU A 75 6.90 26.72 -33.52
C LEU A 75 8.17 27.04 -34.28
N LYS A 76 8.78 28.18 -33.93
CA LYS A 76 10.17 28.45 -34.26
C LYS A 76 11.00 27.33 -33.64
N LEU A 77 11.46 26.41 -34.48
CA LEU A 77 12.61 25.54 -34.19
C LEU A 77 13.80 26.44 -33.90
N TYR A 78 14.01 26.78 -32.62
CA TYR A 78 15.31 27.22 -32.17
C TYR A 78 16.21 25.98 -32.19
N ASN A 79 16.91 25.80 -33.30
CA ASN A 79 18.11 25.00 -33.33
C ASN A 79 19.08 25.66 -32.34
N THR A 80 19.22 25.06 -31.17
CA THR A 80 20.32 25.34 -30.26
C THR A 80 21.57 24.76 -30.92
N GLU A 81 22.14 25.52 -31.85
CA GLU A 81 23.50 25.29 -32.32
C GLU A 81 24.41 25.24 -31.10
N MET A 82 24.98 24.05 -30.88
CA MET A 82 25.99 23.76 -29.87
C MET A 82 27.16 24.73 -30.08
N ASN A 83 27.13 25.80 -29.30
CA ASN A 83 28.13 26.86 -29.27
C ASN A 83 29.46 26.27 -28.75
N THR A 84 30.26 25.75 -29.67
CA THR A 84 31.54 25.05 -29.46
C THR A 84 32.74 25.99 -29.57
N THR A 85 32.60 27.27 -29.22
CA THR A 85 33.69 28.24 -29.42
C THR A 85 33.89 29.24 -28.28
N ASN A 86 33.87 28.73 -27.04
CA ASN A 86 34.71 29.27 -25.96
C ASN A 86 34.79 28.23 -24.85
N ASN A 87 35.73 27.29 -25.00
CA ASN A 87 36.08 26.27 -24.01
C ASN A 87 36.62 26.95 -22.74
N LYS A 88 35.73 27.53 -21.93
CA LYS A 88 35.93 27.53 -20.49
C LYS A 88 35.90 26.06 -20.12
N THR A 89 37.09 25.44 -20.12
CA THR A 89 37.31 24.07 -19.67
C THR A 89 36.52 23.92 -18.38
N ALA A 90 35.47 23.10 -18.43
CA ALA A 90 34.63 22.86 -17.29
C ALA A 90 35.54 22.52 -16.11
N TRP A 91 35.40 23.17 -14.95
CA TRP A 91 36.40 23.06 -13.89
C TRP A 91 36.62 21.59 -13.46
N TRP A 92 35.58 20.77 -13.59
CA TRP A 92 35.59 19.34 -13.30
C TRP A 92 36.36 18.48 -14.33
N SER A 93 36.67 19.01 -15.52
CA SER A 93 37.52 18.32 -16.52
C SER A 93 38.95 18.07 -16.02
N SER A 94 39.38 18.79 -14.98
CA SER A 94 40.68 18.61 -14.33
C SER A 94 40.64 17.60 -13.16
N LEU A 95 39.46 17.10 -12.78
CA LEU A 95 39.35 16.09 -11.72
C LEU A 95 39.84 14.75 -12.26
N THR A 96 40.80 14.16 -11.55
CA THR A 96 41.33 12.82 -11.83
C THR A 96 40.49 11.70 -11.23
N ASP A 97 39.49 12.05 -10.41
CA ASP A 97 38.68 11.09 -9.68
C ASP A 97 37.60 10.48 -10.58
N GLU A 98 37.26 9.23 -10.29
CA GLU A 98 36.18 8.47 -10.94
C GLU A 98 34.92 8.49 -10.07
N CYS A 99 33.74 8.47 -10.70
CA CYS A 99 32.48 8.39 -9.98
C CYS A 99 32.35 7.03 -9.28
N PRO A 100 32.14 6.97 -7.95
CA PRO A 100 32.06 5.70 -7.22
C PRO A 100 30.92 4.76 -7.64
N ILE A 101 29.89 5.28 -8.32
CA ILE A 101 28.70 4.52 -8.72
C ILE A 101 28.82 4.04 -10.17
N THR A 102 29.18 4.93 -11.10
CA THR A 102 29.24 4.61 -12.53
C THR A 102 30.61 4.11 -12.97
N LEU A 103 31.65 4.37 -12.18
CA LEU A 103 33.07 4.17 -12.53
C LEU A 103 33.49 4.96 -13.78
N GLU A 104 32.70 5.96 -14.18
CA GLU A 104 33.08 6.87 -15.26
C GLU A 104 33.96 8.01 -14.71
N PRO A 105 35.01 8.42 -15.43
CA PRO A 105 35.81 9.58 -15.04
C PRO A 105 34.93 10.82 -14.88
N LEU A 106 35.06 11.54 -13.76
CA LEU A 106 34.24 12.74 -13.55
C LEU A 106 34.50 13.82 -14.61
N ALA A 107 35.69 13.81 -15.21
CA ALA A 107 36.07 14.69 -16.30
C ALA A 107 35.26 14.47 -17.59
N SER A 108 34.65 13.29 -17.80
CA SER A 108 33.84 12.98 -19.00
C SER A 108 32.36 13.33 -18.87
N LEU A 109 31.90 13.79 -17.70
CA LEU A 109 30.50 14.15 -17.49
C LEU A 109 30.13 15.42 -18.27
N SER A 110 28.96 15.39 -18.92
CA SER A 110 28.41 16.52 -19.69
C SER A 110 27.86 17.66 -18.82
N TYR A 111 27.75 17.43 -17.52
CA TYR A 111 27.28 18.37 -16.50
C TYR A 111 28.21 18.34 -15.27
N PRO A 112 28.25 19.39 -14.44
CA PRO A 112 29.14 19.45 -13.28
C PRO A 112 28.83 18.32 -12.29
N PRO A 113 29.80 17.66 -11.64
CA PRO A 113 29.51 16.61 -10.66
C PRO A 113 28.78 17.17 -9.42
N PHE A 114 27.93 16.34 -8.81
CA PHE A 114 27.24 16.66 -7.56
C PHE A 114 28.17 16.43 -6.36
N VAL A 115 28.17 17.36 -5.40
CA VAL A 115 29.03 17.29 -4.22
C VAL A 115 28.22 16.94 -2.99
N LEU A 116 28.52 15.80 -2.37
CA LEU A 116 28.07 15.53 -1.02
C LEU A 116 29.12 16.04 -0.05
N SER A 117 28.78 17.12 0.65
CA SER A 117 29.57 17.55 1.81
C SER A 117 29.45 16.47 2.89
N PRO A 118 30.53 16.09 3.59
CA PRO A 118 30.42 15.29 4.79
C PRO A 118 29.47 16.05 5.72
N SER A 119 28.23 15.57 5.85
CA SER A 119 27.34 16.06 6.87
C SER A 119 28.06 15.76 8.17
N ASP A 120 28.53 16.81 8.87
CA ASP A 120 29.00 16.71 10.24
C ASP A 120 27.83 16.15 11.05
N GLY A 121 27.79 14.82 11.15
CA GLY A 121 26.56 14.06 11.35
C GLY A 121 25.62 14.70 12.36
N GLY A 122 24.49 15.19 11.87
CA GLY A 122 23.27 15.47 12.62
C GLY A 122 23.45 15.98 14.05
N GLY A 123 23.50 17.31 14.19
CA GLY A 123 22.77 17.98 15.27
C GLY A 123 23.59 18.49 16.44
N LYS A 124 24.20 19.67 16.29
CA LYS A 124 24.24 20.70 17.34
C LYS A 124 24.22 22.10 16.73
N LYS A 125 23.04 22.61 16.40
CA LYS A 125 22.81 24.06 16.52
C LYS A 125 22.67 24.37 18.02
N ALA A 126 23.42 25.38 18.46
CA ALA A 126 23.38 26.02 19.79
C ALA A 126 23.96 25.22 20.98
N GLY A 127 25.28 25.15 21.06
CA GLY A 127 26.02 24.81 22.28
C GLY A 127 27.43 25.39 22.20
N ASN A 128 27.58 26.59 22.76
CA ASN A 128 28.76 27.45 22.74
C ASN A 128 30.07 26.73 23.13
N GLY A 129 31.12 26.93 22.33
CA GLY A 129 32.52 26.87 22.76
C GLY A 129 33.27 25.54 22.63
N ASN A 130 33.92 25.30 21.47
CA ASN A 130 35.37 25.07 21.38
C ASN A 130 35.78 24.93 19.89
N ILE A 131 36.27 26.02 19.28
CA ILE A 131 36.54 26.16 17.84
C ILE A 131 37.93 25.64 17.43
N ASN A 132 38.77 25.17 18.35
CA ASN A 132 40.21 25.29 18.12
C ASN A 132 41.01 24.03 17.79
N ASN A 133 40.45 22.86 17.39
CA ASN A 133 41.36 21.74 17.07
C ASN A 133 40.93 20.58 16.13
N THR A 134 39.79 20.64 15.43
CA THR A 134 39.50 19.63 14.39
C THR A 134 39.81 20.22 13.02
N LYS A 135 40.98 19.87 12.48
CA LYS A 135 41.39 20.12 11.09
C LYS A 135 40.23 19.74 10.16
N PRO A 136 39.64 20.67 9.38
CA PRO A 136 38.60 20.33 8.41
C PRO A 136 39.20 19.35 7.40
N THR A 137 38.75 18.11 7.45
CA THR A 137 39.06 17.15 6.40
C THR A 137 38.22 17.57 5.19
N ASN A 138 38.82 18.35 4.30
CA ASN A 138 38.23 18.84 3.04
C ASN A 138 38.00 17.70 2.02
N ASN A 139 37.43 16.58 2.45
CA ASN A 139 37.11 15.48 1.55
C ASN A 139 35.70 15.70 1.03
N ASN A 140 35.59 16.59 0.05
CA ASN A 140 34.39 16.67 -0.77
C ASN A 140 34.27 15.38 -1.58
N PHE A 141 33.11 14.72 -1.51
CA PHE A 141 32.84 13.53 -2.30
C PHE A 141 32.04 13.92 -3.54
N TYR A 142 32.63 13.71 -4.71
CA TYR A 142 32.03 14.04 -6.00
C TYR A 142 31.34 12.80 -6.59
N PHE A 143 30.13 13.00 -7.12
CA PHE A 143 29.32 11.96 -7.74
C PHE A 143 28.71 12.46 -9.06
N ASP A 144 28.41 11.53 -9.96
CA ASP A 144 27.35 11.75 -10.94
C ASP A 144 26.02 11.85 -10.18
N GLY A 145 25.38 13.03 -10.24
CA GLY A 145 24.14 13.26 -9.50
C GLY A 145 22.94 12.43 -10.01
N LEU A 146 22.87 12.12 -11.30
CA LEU A 146 21.80 11.26 -11.84
C LEU A 146 21.99 9.82 -11.40
N ALA A 147 23.23 9.32 -11.43
CA ALA A 147 23.56 7.99 -10.94
C ALA A 147 23.32 7.88 -9.43
N LEU A 148 23.70 8.91 -8.66
CA LEU A 148 23.45 8.97 -7.21
C LEU A 148 21.95 8.93 -6.90
N ALA A 149 21.14 9.75 -7.58
CA ALA A 149 19.69 9.77 -7.39
C ALA A 149 19.04 8.42 -7.73
N THR A 150 19.42 7.83 -8.87
CA THR A 150 18.93 6.51 -9.29
C THR A 150 19.32 5.44 -8.28
N TYR A 151 20.56 5.48 -7.78
CA TYR A 151 21.06 4.55 -6.78
C TYR A 151 20.26 4.65 -5.46
N VAL A 152 20.13 5.83 -4.87
CA VAL A 152 19.45 5.98 -3.57
C VAL A 152 17.96 5.65 -3.64
N VAL A 153 17.28 6.01 -4.73
CA VAL A 153 15.86 5.71 -4.94
C VAL A 153 15.63 4.22 -5.21
N SER A 154 16.42 3.60 -6.09
CA SER A 154 16.27 2.16 -6.41
C SER A 154 16.63 1.24 -5.23
N GLN A 155 17.63 1.62 -4.43
CA GLN A 155 17.98 0.86 -3.23
C GLN A 155 17.00 1.10 -2.08
N GLY A 156 16.28 2.23 -2.08
CA GLY A 156 15.45 2.66 -0.95
C GLY A 156 16.27 2.96 0.32
N ASN A 157 17.59 3.12 0.18
CA ASN A 157 18.52 3.37 1.27
C ASN A 157 19.26 4.69 1.02
N PHE A 158 18.86 5.72 1.77
CA PHE A 158 19.38 7.08 1.65
C PHE A 158 20.66 7.21 2.47
N VAL A 159 21.74 6.61 1.96
CA VAL A 159 23.08 6.65 2.54
C VAL A 159 24.10 7.04 1.47
N ASN A 160 25.14 7.77 1.86
CA ASN A 160 26.27 8.06 0.99
C ASN A 160 27.00 6.73 0.67
N PRO A 161 27.18 6.37 -0.62
CA PRO A 161 27.79 5.10 -1.01
C PRO A 161 29.22 4.89 -0.49
N LEU A 162 29.99 5.97 -0.33
CA LEU A 162 31.38 5.92 0.13
C LEU A 162 31.49 5.91 1.65
N THR A 163 30.83 6.87 2.32
CA THR A 163 30.97 7.06 3.77
C THR A 163 30.00 6.23 4.59
N ARG A 164 28.96 5.67 3.94
CA ARG A 164 27.81 5.01 4.59
C ARG A 164 27.04 5.90 5.57
N GLN A 165 27.30 7.20 5.58
CA GLN A 165 26.56 8.16 6.40
C GLN A 165 25.15 8.34 5.82
N ALA A 166 24.15 8.43 6.69
CA ALA A 166 22.78 8.70 6.26
C ALA A 166 22.69 10.07 5.60
N LEU A 167 22.05 10.13 4.43
CA LEU A 167 21.74 11.40 3.77
C LEU A 167 20.63 12.10 4.55
N SER A 168 20.79 13.41 4.76
CA SER A 168 19.74 14.23 5.34
C SER A 168 18.64 14.51 4.31
N TYR A 169 17.49 14.97 4.80
CA TYR A 169 16.43 15.43 3.91
C TYR A 169 16.90 16.62 3.05
N ASP A 170 17.70 17.52 3.63
CA ASP A 170 18.26 18.69 2.93
C ASP A 170 19.19 18.25 1.80
N ASP A 171 20.02 17.21 2.00
CA ASP A 171 20.86 16.65 0.93
C ASP A 171 20.01 16.09 -0.23
N CYS A 172 18.87 15.49 0.07
CA CYS A 172 17.94 14.98 -0.94
C CYS A 172 17.27 16.11 -1.73
N VAL A 173 16.95 17.23 -1.07
CA VAL A 173 16.41 18.43 -1.73
C VAL A 173 17.47 19.06 -2.64
N LEU A 174 18.70 19.20 -2.15
CA LEU A 174 19.83 19.71 -2.94
C LEU A 174 20.11 18.84 -4.17
N LEU A 175 19.98 17.52 -4.04
CA LEU A 175 20.13 16.60 -5.16
C LEU A 175 19.02 16.80 -6.21
N ASP A 176 17.77 16.94 -5.80
CA ASP A 176 16.65 17.21 -6.72
C ASP A 176 16.78 18.57 -7.43
N GLU A 177 17.19 19.62 -6.70
CA GLU A 177 17.45 20.95 -7.28
C GLU A 177 18.58 20.88 -8.32
N TYR A 178 19.66 20.20 -7.98
CA TYR A 178 20.78 19.97 -8.89
C TYR A 178 20.35 19.22 -10.16
N LEU A 179 19.54 18.16 -10.06
CA LEU A 179 19.04 17.41 -11.22
C LEU A 179 18.16 18.28 -12.10
N CYS A 180 17.29 19.09 -11.49
CA CYS A 180 16.44 20.03 -12.20
C CYS A 180 17.25 21.05 -13.01
N GLU A 181 18.30 21.60 -12.41
CA GLU A 181 19.13 22.64 -13.01
C GLU A 181 20.09 22.11 -14.10
N HIS A 182 20.75 20.97 -13.85
CA HIS A 182 21.88 20.53 -14.68
C HIS A 182 21.53 19.37 -15.61
N VAL A 183 20.63 18.47 -15.22
CA VAL A 183 20.32 17.26 -15.98
C VAL A 183 19.05 17.44 -16.81
N TYR A 184 17.96 17.89 -16.17
CA TYR A 184 16.65 18.00 -16.82
C TYR A 184 16.49 19.27 -17.67
N ARG A 185 17.24 20.34 -17.38
CA ARG A 185 17.20 21.58 -18.17
C ARG A 185 18.01 21.49 -19.47
N GLY A 186 19.11 20.73 -19.46
CA GLY A 186 20.09 20.71 -20.55
C GLY A 186 19.81 19.69 -21.66
N ALA A 187 19.01 18.67 -21.38
CA ALA A 187 18.75 17.60 -22.33
C ALA A 187 17.26 17.48 -22.65
N ASN A 188 16.96 17.13 -23.90
CA ASN A 188 15.62 16.85 -24.46
C ASN A 188 14.94 15.62 -23.80
N TYR A 189 15.13 15.40 -22.50
CA TYR A 189 14.48 14.37 -21.69
C TYR A 189 13.01 14.73 -21.36
N PHE A 190 12.28 15.28 -22.32
CA PHE A 190 10.87 15.63 -22.15
C PHE A 190 9.98 14.40 -21.86
N LEU A 191 10.49 13.18 -22.14
CA LEU A 191 9.75 11.92 -22.01
C LEU A 191 10.21 10.99 -20.89
N LYS A 192 11.28 11.33 -20.13
CA LYS A 192 11.73 10.48 -19.03
C LYS A 192 11.16 11.00 -17.71
N GLU A 193 10.47 10.13 -17.00
CA GLU A 193 9.88 10.43 -15.69
C GLU A 193 10.94 11.03 -14.75
N LYS A 194 10.63 12.18 -14.15
CA LYS A 194 11.56 12.87 -13.25
C LYS A 194 11.69 12.08 -11.97
N ILE A 195 12.94 11.78 -11.59
CA ILE A 195 13.24 11.11 -10.32
C ILE A 195 13.17 12.18 -9.23
N SER A 196 12.29 11.97 -8.24
CA SER A 196 12.13 12.87 -7.08
C SER A 196 12.69 12.18 -5.82
N VAL A 197 13.95 12.48 -5.49
CA VAL A 197 14.67 11.87 -4.35
C VAL A 197 14.04 12.29 -3.03
N ARG A 198 13.61 13.56 -2.92
CA ARG A 198 12.93 14.07 -1.72
C ARG A 198 11.59 13.36 -1.45
N GLU A 199 10.84 13.02 -2.49
CA GLU A 199 9.57 12.31 -2.37
C GLU A 199 9.81 10.87 -1.97
N ALA A 200 10.80 10.21 -2.59
CA ALA A 200 11.21 8.87 -2.18
C ALA A 200 11.68 8.83 -0.72
N TYR A 201 12.40 9.87 -0.26
CA TYR A 201 12.80 10.00 1.15
C TYR A 201 11.58 10.17 2.07
N ALA A 202 10.64 11.05 1.72
CA ALA A 202 9.40 11.25 2.49
C ALA A 202 8.53 9.98 2.51
N LEU A 203 8.48 9.24 1.41
CA LEU A 203 7.80 7.96 1.33
C LEU A 203 8.44 6.94 2.28
N ARG A 204 9.78 6.85 2.32
CA ARG A 204 10.48 6.01 3.31
C ARG A 204 10.09 6.35 4.74
N ASP A 205 10.06 7.65 5.08
CA ASP A 205 9.70 8.09 6.43
C ASP A 205 8.22 7.87 6.75
N SER A 206 7.32 7.93 5.76
CA SER A 206 5.90 7.59 5.95
C SER A 206 5.65 6.08 6.05
N ILE A 207 6.44 5.25 5.33
CA ILE A 207 6.45 3.78 5.42
C ILE A 207 7.12 3.31 6.70
N LYS A 208 7.75 4.21 7.47
CA LYS A 208 8.11 3.97 8.87
C LYS A 208 6.81 3.83 9.67
N VAL A 209 6.18 2.66 9.53
CA VAL A 209 5.00 2.20 10.24
C VAL A 209 5.19 2.65 11.67
N LYS A 210 4.26 3.48 12.15
CA LYS A 210 4.03 3.74 13.58
C LYS A 210 3.74 2.38 14.22
N LEU A 211 4.78 1.58 14.44
CA LEU A 211 4.77 0.49 15.39
C LEU A 211 4.54 1.20 16.72
N GLY A 212 3.30 1.15 17.20
CA GLY A 212 2.75 2.01 18.23
C GLY A 212 3.76 2.26 19.34
N GLY A 213 4.23 3.51 19.42
CA GLY A 213 5.07 4.01 20.50
C GLY A 213 4.27 4.09 21.80
N GLY A 214 3.95 2.94 22.39
CA GLY A 214 3.68 2.81 23.82
C GLY A 214 5.00 2.50 24.52
N GLY A 215 5.47 3.43 25.34
CA GLY A 215 6.86 3.48 25.84
C GLY A 215 7.36 2.22 26.55
N GLY A 216 8.52 1.73 26.09
CA GLY A 216 9.30 0.69 26.76
C GLY A 216 10.71 0.62 26.19
N ARG A 217 11.60 1.53 26.62
CA ARG A 217 12.96 1.76 26.05
C ARG A 217 13.91 0.55 26.03
N LEU A 218 13.62 -0.56 26.71
CA LEU A 218 14.55 -1.70 26.79
C LEU A 218 14.15 -2.94 25.96
N ARG A 219 12.96 -2.98 25.35
CA ARG A 219 12.48 -4.16 24.59
C ARG A 219 12.57 -3.97 23.06
N ASN A 220 13.07 -2.83 22.61
CA ASN A 220 12.93 -2.37 21.23
C ASN A 220 14.05 -2.76 20.27
N GLU A 221 15.24 -3.16 20.71
CA GLU A 221 16.32 -3.47 19.74
C GLU A 221 15.99 -4.69 18.89
N ASN A 222 15.43 -5.76 19.47
CA ASN A 222 15.02 -6.94 18.70
C ASN A 222 13.81 -6.67 17.79
N GLN A 223 12.89 -5.79 18.20
CA GLN A 223 11.79 -5.37 17.34
C GLN A 223 12.27 -4.43 16.23
N GLN A 224 13.27 -3.60 16.50
CA GLN A 224 13.90 -2.71 15.53
C GLN A 224 14.70 -3.50 14.50
N ARG A 225 15.51 -4.48 14.91
CA ARG A 225 16.18 -5.42 14.00
C ARG A 225 15.18 -6.21 13.16
N ARG A 226 14.06 -6.67 13.75
CA ARG A 226 13.01 -7.39 13.01
C ARG A 226 12.28 -6.47 12.02
N ALA A 227 12.05 -5.22 12.37
CA ALA A 227 11.47 -4.22 11.49
C ALA A 227 12.45 -3.82 10.36
N GLU A 228 13.75 -3.76 10.63
CA GLU A 228 14.80 -3.56 9.62
C GLU A 228 14.84 -4.74 8.65
N ILE A 229 14.85 -5.99 9.14
CA ILE A 229 14.79 -7.18 8.28
C ILE A 229 13.53 -7.16 7.38
N LEU A 230 12.37 -6.82 7.92
CA LEU A 230 11.14 -6.72 7.12
C LEU A 230 11.19 -5.58 6.10
N ARG A 231 11.88 -4.48 6.40
CA ARG A 231 12.10 -3.39 5.44
C ARG A 231 13.07 -3.82 4.35
N ASP A 232 14.13 -4.56 4.68
CA ASP A 232 15.08 -5.09 3.71
C ASP A 232 14.38 -6.11 2.80
N GLU A 233 13.55 -6.99 3.35
CA GLU A 233 12.72 -7.93 2.57
C GLU A 233 11.73 -7.19 1.65
N ALA A 234 11.04 -6.16 2.16
CA ALA A 234 10.14 -5.34 1.37
C ALA A 234 10.87 -4.56 0.26
N ALA A 235 12.05 -4.02 0.56
CA ALA A 235 12.90 -3.33 -0.41
C ALA A 235 13.41 -4.29 -1.49
N VAL A 236 13.80 -5.52 -1.12
CA VAL A 236 14.14 -6.59 -2.08
C VAL A 236 12.95 -6.93 -2.96
N ALA A 237 11.74 -7.04 -2.40
CA ALA A 237 10.52 -7.31 -3.17
C ALA A 237 10.16 -6.16 -4.13
N LEU A 238 10.31 -4.91 -3.69
CA LEU A 238 10.09 -3.73 -4.52
C LEU A 238 11.15 -3.62 -5.62
N ARG A 239 12.44 -3.92 -5.34
CA ARG A 239 13.47 -4.03 -6.38
C ARG A 239 13.11 -5.09 -7.41
N GLY A 240 12.59 -6.24 -6.98
CA GLY A 240 12.06 -7.25 -7.90
C GLY A 240 10.99 -6.70 -8.83
N LEU A 241 10.08 -5.85 -8.35
CA LEU A 241 9.03 -5.23 -9.18
C LEU A 241 9.58 -4.27 -10.25
N PHE A 242 10.71 -3.60 -9.99
CA PHE A 242 11.29 -2.61 -10.91
C PHE A 242 12.45 -3.14 -11.77
N VAL A 243 13.05 -4.28 -11.42
CA VAL A 243 14.16 -4.91 -12.17
C VAL A 243 13.65 -5.85 -13.28
N PHE A 244 12.38 -6.26 -13.27
CA PHE A 244 11.81 -7.21 -14.24
C PHE A 244 11.53 -6.64 -15.65
N GLY A 245 12.10 -5.49 -16.01
CA GLY A 245 11.86 -4.82 -17.29
C GLY A 245 12.96 -4.93 -18.36
N HIS A 246 14.14 -5.50 -18.11
CA HIS A 246 15.29 -5.35 -19.03
C HIS A 246 16.06 -6.60 -19.47
N GLN A 247 15.69 -7.84 -19.09
CA GLN A 247 16.35 -9.02 -19.66
C GLN A 247 15.40 -10.20 -19.84
N THR A 248 14.80 -10.32 -21.03
CA THR A 248 14.53 -11.61 -21.70
C THR A 248 14.39 -11.36 -23.21
N LYS A 249 15.51 -11.17 -23.91
CA LYS A 249 15.61 -11.53 -25.33
C LYS A 249 16.90 -12.35 -25.53
N GLY A 250 16.72 -13.56 -26.02
CA GLY A 250 17.76 -14.56 -26.33
C GLY A 250 17.73 -15.71 -25.32
N ARG A 251 17.66 -16.98 -25.71
CA ARG A 251 17.73 -17.62 -27.04
C ARG A 251 17.33 -19.09 -26.79
N GLY A 252 16.39 -19.63 -27.58
CA GLY A 252 16.13 -21.07 -27.62
C GLY A 252 16.94 -21.75 -28.72
N GLY A 253 17.32 -23.01 -28.50
CA GLY A 253 17.68 -24.00 -29.51
C GLY A 253 19.15 -24.02 -29.96
N ASP A 254 19.91 -25.05 -29.56
CA ASP A 254 20.25 -26.14 -30.49
C ASP A 254 21.02 -27.29 -29.83
N THR A 255 20.75 -28.48 -30.35
CA THR A 255 21.21 -29.81 -29.89
C THR A 255 22.16 -30.37 -30.96
N SER A 256 23.39 -30.78 -30.64
CA SER A 256 24.10 -31.86 -31.37
C SER A 256 25.43 -32.26 -30.73
N TRP A 257 25.81 -33.52 -30.96
CA TRP A 257 26.89 -34.33 -30.40
C TRP A 257 28.34 -33.92 -30.76
N SER A 258 29.29 -34.18 -29.85
CA SER A 258 30.46 -35.08 -30.06
C SER A 258 31.71 -34.74 -29.22
N THR A 259 32.17 -35.76 -28.48
CA THR A 259 33.57 -36.24 -28.32
C THR A 259 34.64 -35.43 -27.53
N ALA A 260 34.96 -36.01 -26.35
CA ALA A 260 36.26 -36.17 -25.68
C ALA A 260 37.41 -35.14 -25.82
N SER A 261 37.96 -34.70 -24.68
CA SER A 261 39.33 -35.03 -24.25
C SER A 261 39.66 -34.50 -22.85
N ASP A 262 40.39 -35.33 -22.10
CA ASP A 262 41.00 -35.12 -20.80
C ASP A 262 41.85 -33.85 -20.69
N TRP A 263 41.81 -33.16 -19.54
CA TRP A 263 43.03 -32.72 -18.81
C TRP A 263 42.75 -32.61 -17.29
N GLN A 264 43.67 -33.20 -16.53
CA GLN A 264 43.71 -33.35 -15.07
C GLN A 264 44.40 -32.16 -14.37
N THR A 265 43.95 -31.85 -13.14
CA THR A 265 44.70 -31.30 -11.97
C THR A 265 45.18 -29.83 -12.03
N ASN A 266 45.29 -29.01 -10.96
CA ASN A 266 45.19 -29.19 -9.51
C ASN A 266 44.98 -27.83 -8.78
N SER A 267 44.18 -27.86 -7.72
CA SER A 267 44.16 -27.08 -6.45
C SER A 267 44.72 -25.65 -6.28
N GLN A 268 43.91 -24.74 -5.74
CA GLN A 268 43.92 -24.36 -4.30
C GLN A 268 42.72 -23.46 -3.95
N ALA A 269 41.78 -23.97 -3.14
CA ALA A 269 40.62 -23.24 -2.64
C ALA A 269 40.72 -23.07 -1.11
N LEU A 270 40.59 -21.82 -0.65
CA LEU A 270 40.37 -21.44 0.75
C LEU A 270 38.86 -21.53 1.09
N PRO A 271 38.46 -21.83 2.33
CA PRO A 271 37.06 -22.06 2.68
C PRO A 271 36.26 -20.75 2.66
N ARG A 272 35.27 -20.65 1.76
CA ARG A 272 34.37 -19.50 1.61
C ARG A 272 32.99 -19.85 2.18
N ALA A 273 32.38 -18.89 2.88
CA ALA A 273 31.10 -19.05 3.57
C ALA A 273 29.94 -19.39 2.62
N GLN A 274 29.07 -20.27 3.10
CA GLN A 274 27.95 -20.88 2.38
C GLN A 274 26.83 -19.85 2.13
N GLY A 275 26.67 -19.36 0.90
CA GLY A 275 25.52 -18.53 0.49
C GLY A 275 25.72 -17.43 -0.55
N GLY A 276 26.69 -17.53 -1.47
CA GLY A 276 26.88 -16.55 -2.56
C GLY A 276 26.40 -17.06 -3.92
N PHE A 277 25.62 -16.25 -4.63
CA PHE A 277 25.35 -16.38 -6.07
C PHE A 277 26.66 -16.20 -6.85
N ASP A 278 26.97 -17.13 -7.76
CA ASP A 278 28.08 -17.01 -8.71
C ASP A 278 27.53 -16.80 -10.13
N LEU A 279 27.85 -15.64 -10.72
CA LEU A 279 27.61 -15.29 -12.14
C LEU A 279 28.93 -14.77 -12.70
N HIS A 280 29.80 -15.68 -13.12
CA HIS A 280 30.98 -15.37 -13.92
C HIS A 280 30.81 -16.02 -15.31
N HIS A 281 30.50 -15.20 -16.31
CA HIS A 281 30.80 -15.50 -17.70
C HIS A 281 31.62 -14.34 -18.27
N VAL A 282 32.83 -14.65 -18.71
CA VAL A 282 33.78 -13.73 -19.34
C VAL A 282 33.44 -13.66 -20.84
N PRO A 283 33.33 -12.47 -21.46
CA PRO A 283 33.19 -12.37 -22.91
C PRO A 283 34.56 -12.21 -23.57
N ASP A 284 34.76 -12.88 -24.70
CA ASP A 284 35.80 -12.51 -25.66
C ASP A 284 35.19 -12.26 -27.05
N SER A 285 35.55 -11.09 -27.58
CA SER A 285 35.73 -10.74 -29.00
C SER A 285 34.51 -10.49 -29.92
N ALA A 286 34.20 -9.20 -30.06
CA ALA A 286 34.09 -8.41 -31.29
C ALA A 286 33.53 -9.04 -32.59
N ASN A 287 32.42 -8.49 -33.10
CA ASN A 287 32.43 -7.79 -34.40
C ASN A 287 31.13 -7.02 -34.71
N ASN A 288 31.32 -5.91 -35.43
CA ASN A 288 30.37 -5.01 -36.10
C ASN A 288 29.06 -5.66 -36.60
N HIS A 289 27.94 -4.93 -36.50
CA HIS A 289 27.26 -4.36 -37.67
C HIS A 289 26.17 -3.33 -37.30
N SER A 290 26.24 -2.21 -38.01
CA SER A 290 25.36 -1.04 -38.07
C SER A 290 24.10 -1.31 -38.87
N TRP A 291 22.91 -1.02 -38.34
CA TRP A 291 21.69 -0.54 -39.04
C TRP A 291 20.82 0.13 -37.95
N GLY A 292 20.31 1.35 -38.03
CA GLY A 292 19.69 2.03 -39.15
C GLY A 292 18.24 2.33 -38.74
N ALA A 293 17.93 3.61 -38.48
CA ALA A 293 16.66 4.10 -37.94
C ALA A 293 15.46 3.94 -38.89
N SER A 294 14.26 3.71 -38.32
CA SER A 294 12.94 4.18 -38.81
C SER A 294 11.89 3.79 -37.75
N SER A 295 11.16 4.71 -37.12
CA SER A 295 9.95 5.42 -37.59
C SER A 295 8.73 4.97 -36.76
N ALA A 296 8.11 5.95 -36.11
CA ALA A 296 6.72 6.18 -35.70
C ALA A 296 5.76 5.01 -35.37
N ASP A 297 4.88 5.33 -34.41
CA ASP A 297 3.64 4.66 -33.99
C ASP A 297 3.75 3.53 -32.95
N GLN A 298 3.75 3.92 -31.67
CA GLN A 298 3.34 3.04 -30.57
C GLN A 298 1.81 2.84 -30.60
N ALA A 299 1.37 1.84 -31.37
CA ALA A 299 0.16 1.11 -31.08
C ALA A 299 0.35 0.39 -29.72
N GLY A 300 -0.64 0.48 -28.83
CA GLY A 300 -0.61 -0.21 -27.54
C GLY A 300 -0.35 -1.70 -27.68
N LEU A 301 0.24 -2.30 -26.63
CA LEU A 301 0.58 -3.73 -26.54
C LEU A 301 -0.52 -4.61 -27.16
N ARG A 302 -0.30 -5.03 -28.40
CA ARG A 302 -0.96 -6.21 -28.96
C ARG A 302 -0.20 -7.39 -28.40
N ILE A 303 -0.86 -8.17 -27.55
CA ILE A 303 -0.44 -9.54 -27.28
C ILE A 303 -0.62 -10.25 -28.62
N ILE A 304 0.49 -10.47 -29.32
CA ILE A 304 0.51 -11.30 -30.52
C ILE A 304 0.57 -12.72 -29.98
N ASP A 305 -0.54 -13.45 -30.08
CA ASP A 305 -0.54 -14.90 -29.86
C ASP A 305 0.25 -15.52 -31.04
N ASP A 306 1.57 -15.67 -30.86
CA ASP A 306 2.46 -16.38 -31.80
C ASP A 306 2.05 -17.87 -31.95
N ASP A 307 1.13 -18.34 -31.11
CA ASP A 307 0.56 -19.68 -31.13
C ASP A 307 -0.26 -19.96 -32.40
N GLU A 308 -0.89 -18.94 -33.00
CA GLU A 308 -1.69 -19.10 -34.23
C GLU A 308 -0.79 -19.41 -35.44
N ALA A 309 0.33 -18.69 -35.59
CA ALA A 309 1.30 -18.92 -36.65
C ALA A 309 2.01 -20.27 -36.49
N ALA A 310 2.25 -20.69 -35.25
CA ALA A 310 2.79 -22.02 -34.96
C ALA A 310 1.78 -23.13 -35.29
N PHE A 311 0.47 -22.89 -35.09
CA PHE A 311 -0.58 -23.84 -35.43
C PHE A 311 -0.74 -23.96 -36.96
N GLU A 312 -0.75 -22.84 -37.69
CA GLU A 312 -0.79 -22.84 -39.15
C GLU A 312 0.44 -23.55 -39.76
N ALA A 313 1.64 -23.32 -39.19
CA ALA A 313 2.85 -24.00 -39.64
C ALA A 313 2.80 -25.52 -39.38
N ALA A 314 2.23 -25.95 -38.25
CA ALA A 314 2.05 -27.36 -37.94
C ALA A 314 1.03 -28.05 -38.86
N ASP A 315 -0.09 -27.36 -39.18
CA ASP A 315 -1.09 -27.86 -40.11
C ASP A 315 -0.52 -27.99 -41.54
N ILE A 316 0.25 -27.00 -42.00
CA ILE A 316 0.93 -27.07 -43.31
C ILE A 316 1.92 -28.24 -43.34
N ALA A 317 2.70 -28.44 -42.28
CA ALA A 317 3.67 -29.53 -42.20
C ALA A 317 2.99 -30.91 -42.19
N ALA A 318 1.90 -31.06 -41.41
CA ALA A 318 1.10 -32.28 -41.40
C ALA A 318 0.45 -32.57 -42.77
N TRP A 319 0.00 -31.52 -43.47
CA TRP A 319 -0.57 -31.68 -44.81
C TRP A 319 0.48 -32.08 -45.85
N GLN A 320 1.70 -31.55 -45.75
CA GLN A 320 2.83 -31.97 -46.58
C GLN A 320 3.23 -33.43 -46.33
N GLU A 321 3.27 -33.88 -45.08
CA GLU A 321 3.55 -35.27 -44.73
C GLU A 321 2.51 -36.23 -45.33
N VAL A 322 1.23 -35.85 -45.33
CA VAL A 322 0.16 -36.62 -45.98
C VAL A 322 0.33 -36.66 -47.50
N GLN A 323 0.72 -35.56 -48.14
CA GLN A 323 0.98 -35.54 -49.58
C GLN A 323 2.19 -36.40 -49.96
N GLU A 324 3.25 -36.39 -49.15
CA GLU A 324 4.44 -37.23 -49.35
C GLU A 324 4.13 -38.72 -49.15
N ALA A 325 3.26 -39.06 -48.20
CA ALA A 325 2.83 -40.44 -47.95
C ALA A 325 1.90 -41.00 -49.05
N PHE A 326 1.11 -40.13 -49.71
CA PHE A 326 0.12 -40.52 -50.72
C PHE A 326 0.27 -39.73 -52.04
N PRO A 327 1.39 -39.86 -52.77
CA PRO A 327 1.66 -39.06 -53.97
C PRO A 327 0.62 -39.29 -55.09
N HIS A 328 0.00 -40.46 -55.12
CA HIS A 328 -1.02 -40.87 -56.09
C HIS A 328 -2.41 -40.24 -55.87
N LEU A 329 -2.63 -39.53 -54.76
CA LEU A 329 -3.86 -38.73 -54.59
C LEU A 329 -3.77 -37.35 -55.27
N SER A 330 -2.57 -36.89 -55.62
CA SER A 330 -2.34 -35.60 -56.25
C SER A 330 -2.33 -35.63 -57.78
N CYS A 331 -2.28 -36.82 -58.40
CA CYS A 331 -2.47 -36.98 -59.84
C CYS A 331 -3.96 -36.97 -60.17
N ILE A 332 -4.57 -35.78 -60.13
CA ILE A 332 -5.71 -35.52 -61.00
C ILE A 332 -5.13 -35.50 -62.41
N ASP A 333 -5.00 -36.68 -63.01
CA ASP A 333 -4.72 -36.83 -64.42
C ASP A 333 -5.90 -36.20 -65.17
N THR A 334 -5.75 -34.94 -65.57
CA THR A 334 -6.59 -34.29 -66.60
C THR A 334 -6.26 -34.83 -68.00
N GLY A 335 -5.74 -36.05 -68.09
CA GLY A 335 -5.40 -36.71 -69.33
C GLY A 335 -6.63 -37.37 -69.93
N ASP A 336 -7.29 -36.65 -70.83
CA ASP A 336 -8.27 -37.16 -71.80
C ASP A 336 -7.78 -38.48 -72.41
N THR A 337 -8.19 -39.60 -71.83
CA THR A 337 -7.96 -40.92 -72.40
C THR A 337 -9.33 -41.55 -72.60
N GLU A 338 -9.84 -41.44 -73.82
CA GLU A 338 -10.99 -42.18 -74.31
C GLU A 338 -10.71 -43.69 -74.17
N VAL A 339 -11.24 -44.32 -73.12
CA VAL A 339 -11.25 -45.78 -72.97
C VAL A 339 -12.68 -46.28 -73.02
N SER A 340 -12.85 -47.27 -73.91
CA SER A 340 -14.12 -47.88 -74.29
C SER A 340 -14.96 -48.44 -73.12
N PRO A 341 -16.30 -48.44 -73.27
CA PRO A 341 -17.21 -48.89 -72.25
C PRO A 341 -17.48 -50.39 -72.38
N SER A 342 -16.85 -51.23 -71.56
CA SER A 342 -17.32 -52.61 -71.37
C SER A 342 -16.87 -53.21 -70.03
N ASN A 343 -17.51 -52.80 -68.94
CA ASN A 343 -17.90 -53.72 -67.86
C ASN A 343 -18.81 -53.00 -66.84
N ARG A 344 -20.13 -53.04 -67.07
CA ARG A 344 -21.13 -52.56 -66.11
C ARG A 344 -21.43 -53.68 -65.12
N GLY A 345 -20.78 -53.67 -63.97
CA GLY A 345 -21.05 -54.69 -62.95
C GLY A 345 -20.44 -54.47 -61.58
N ALA A 346 -20.11 -53.23 -61.17
CA ALA A 346 -19.63 -52.98 -59.80
C ALA A 346 -19.61 -51.47 -59.47
N VAL A 347 -20.77 -50.81 -59.37
CA VAL A 347 -20.82 -49.41 -58.89
C VAL A 347 -22.01 -49.22 -57.96
N ASN A 348 -21.89 -49.70 -56.74
CA ASN A 348 -22.82 -49.36 -55.65
C ASN A 348 -22.13 -49.30 -54.27
N ILE A 349 -20.84 -49.62 -54.20
CA ILE A 349 -20.05 -49.55 -52.95
C ILE A 349 -19.59 -48.10 -52.71
N ASP A 350 -19.30 -47.36 -53.78
CA ASP A 350 -18.76 -46.00 -53.69
C ASP A 350 -19.75 -44.99 -53.09
N ASN A 351 -21.05 -45.13 -53.35
CA ASN A 351 -22.06 -44.23 -52.79
C ASN A 351 -22.21 -44.36 -51.27
N LYS A 352 -22.05 -45.57 -50.72
CA LYS A 352 -22.21 -45.82 -49.28
C LYS A 352 -21.01 -45.30 -48.49
N LEU A 353 -19.81 -45.39 -49.09
CA LEU A 353 -18.60 -44.81 -48.50
C LEU A 353 -18.70 -43.28 -48.50
N LEU A 354 -19.12 -42.67 -49.61
CA LEU A 354 -19.31 -41.22 -49.72
C LEU A 354 -20.32 -40.71 -48.68
N GLU A 355 -21.45 -41.40 -48.50
CA GLU A 355 -22.47 -41.05 -47.52
C GLU A 355 -21.93 -41.12 -46.07
N THR A 356 -21.08 -42.11 -45.77
CA THR A 356 -20.43 -42.23 -44.46
C THR A 356 -19.45 -41.08 -44.20
N VAL A 357 -18.69 -40.66 -45.23
CA VAL A 357 -17.77 -39.52 -45.15
C VAL A 357 -18.55 -38.23 -44.92
N HIS A 358 -19.63 -37.99 -45.65
CA HIS A 358 -20.50 -36.82 -45.43
C HIS A 358 -21.09 -36.79 -44.00
N GLN A 359 -21.59 -37.93 -43.51
CA GLN A 359 -22.11 -38.01 -42.13
C GLN A 359 -21.05 -37.74 -41.07
N THR A 360 -19.81 -38.15 -41.30
CA THR A 360 -18.68 -37.90 -40.39
C THR A 360 -18.25 -36.43 -40.41
N ALA A 361 -18.19 -35.82 -41.61
CA ALA A 361 -17.92 -34.39 -41.77
C ALA A 361 -18.99 -33.52 -41.10
N ASP A 362 -20.27 -33.87 -41.24
CA ASP A 362 -21.36 -33.15 -40.58
C ASP A 362 -21.32 -33.29 -39.05
N SER A 363 -20.90 -34.47 -38.55
CA SER A 363 -20.79 -34.72 -37.12
C SER A 363 -19.63 -33.94 -36.49
N THR A 364 -18.48 -33.88 -37.17
CA THR A 364 -17.32 -33.07 -36.74
C THR A 364 -17.63 -31.59 -36.76
N LEU A 365 -18.29 -31.08 -37.81
CA LEU A 365 -18.72 -29.69 -37.88
C LEU A 365 -19.69 -29.31 -36.74
N ARG A 366 -20.62 -30.21 -36.38
CA ARG A 366 -21.52 -29.98 -35.22
C ARG A 366 -20.77 -29.97 -33.90
N GLU A 367 -19.78 -30.85 -33.72
CA GLU A 367 -18.96 -30.89 -32.50
C GLU A 367 -18.12 -29.60 -32.35
N GLU A 368 -17.55 -29.10 -33.44
CA GLU A 368 -16.81 -27.83 -33.45
C GLU A 368 -17.72 -26.64 -33.12
N GLN A 369 -18.92 -26.58 -33.71
CA GLN A 369 -19.91 -25.55 -33.38
C GLN A 369 -20.34 -25.59 -31.91
N GLU A 370 -20.51 -26.79 -31.34
CA GLU A 370 -20.83 -26.93 -29.92
C GLU A 370 -19.66 -26.49 -29.03
N LYS A 371 -18.43 -26.85 -29.39
CA LYS A 371 -17.21 -26.43 -28.68
C LYS A 371 -17.05 -24.91 -28.71
N ALA A 372 -17.30 -24.27 -29.86
CA ALA A 372 -17.29 -22.82 -30.01
C ALA A 372 -18.35 -22.16 -29.10
N ARG A 373 -19.59 -22.69 -29.06
CA ARG A 373 -20.64 -22.22 -28.14
C ARG A 373 -20.25 -22.36 -26.67
N ARG A 374 -19.64 -23.48 -26.28
CA ARG A 374 -19.17 -23.69 -24.89
C ARG A 374 -18.07 -22.70 -24.52
N MET A 375 -17.16 -22.40 -25.45
CA MET A 375 -16.10 -21.41 -25.26
C MET A 375 -16.67 -19.99 -25.11
N GLN A 376 -17.63 -19.60 -25.95
CA GLN A 376 -18.31 -18.31 -25.84
C GLN A 376 -19.02 -18.15 -24.49
N GLN A 377 -19.79 -19.16 -24.06
CA GLN A 377 -20.45 -19.16 -22.75
C GLN A 377 -19.46 -19.14 -21.58
N PHE A 378 -18.27 -19.71 -21.75
CA PHE A 378 -17.21 -19.62 -20.75
C PHE A 378 -16.64 -18.20 -20.68
N GLN A 379 -16.35 -17.57 -21.81
CA GLN A 379 -15.88 -16.19 -21.88
C GLN A 379 -16.90 -15.21 -21.25
N GLU A 380 -18.19 -15.37 -21.55
CA GLU A 380 -19.26 -14.57 -20.96
C GLU A 380 -19.31 -14.71 -19.43
N ARG A 381 -19.17 -15.94 -18.91
CA ARG A 381 -19.12 -16.19 -17.46
C ARG A 381 -17.90 -15.53 -16.81
N CYS A 382 -16.72 -15.67 -17.40
CA CYS A 382 -15.51 -15.02 -16.90
C CYS A 382 -15.64 -13.49 -16.90
N PHE A 383 -16.24 -12.92 -17.95
CA PHE A 383 -16.50 -11.49 -18.04
C PHE A 383 -17.45 -11.01 -16.93
N PHE A 384 -18.56 -11.72 -16.70
CA PHE A 384 -19.51 -11.37 -15.65
C PHE A 384 -18.89 -11.49 -14.25
N GLU A 385 -18.10 -12.54 -14.00
CA GLU A 385 -17.39 -12.69 -12.73
C GLU A 385 -16.36 -11.57 -12.50
N ALA A 386 -15.65 -11.14 -13.55
CA ALA A 386 -14.72 -10.01 -13.48
C ALA A 386 -15.44 -8.70 -13.13
N LEU A 387 -16.64 -8.45 -13.69
CA LEU A 387 -17.48 -7.31 -13.33
C LEU A 387 -17.96 -7.38 -11.88
N GLN A 388 -18.36 -8.56 -11.40
CA GLN A 388 -18.77 -8.76 -10.01
C GLN A 388 -17.61 -8.51 -9.04
N ARG A 389 -16.40 -8.99 -9.35
CA ARG A 389 -15.19 -8.69 -8.57
C ARG A 389 -14.89 -7.19 -8.56
N LYS A 390 -15.07 -6.49 -9.69
CA LYS A 390 -14.90 -5.02 -9.76
C LYS A 390 -15.91 -4.31 -8.86
N ARG A 391 -17.19 -4.71 -8.89
CA ARG A 391 -18.24 -4.18 -8.01
C ARG A 391 -17.91 -4.38 -6.53
N ASN A 392 -17.50 -5.60 -6.15
CA ASN A 392 -17.12 -5.92 -4.78
C ASN A 392 -15.93 -5.09 -4.30
N ARG A 393 -14.92 -4.86 -5.15
CA ARG A 393 -13.78 -3.98 -4.83
C ARG A 393 -14.22 -2.53 -4.61
N MET A 394 -15.16 -2.02 -5.41
CA MET A 394 -15.70 -0.66 -5.19
C MET A 394 -16.49 -0.57 -3.89
N GLN A 395 -17.33 -1.55 -3.59
CA GLN A 395 -18.11 -1.58 -2.34
C GLN A 395 -17.19 -1.67 -1.12
N ALA A 396 -16.15 -2.50 -1.17
CA ALA A 396 -15.15 -2.60 -0.11
C ALA A 396 -14.41 -1.26 0.11
N LYS A 397 -14.09 -0.52 -0.97
CA LYS A 397 -13.49 0.82 -0.85
C LYS A 397 -14.44 1.83 -0.19
N LEU A 398 -15.72 1.81 -0.56
CA LEU A 398 -16.73 2.68 0.05
C LEU A 398 -16.92 2.37 1.54
N GLN A 399 -16.97 1.09 1.89
CA GLN A 399 -17.08 0.65 3.28
C GLN A 399 -15.84 1.06 4.08
N ALA A 400 -14.63 0.84 3.57
CA ALA A 400 -13.40 1.28 4.24
C ALA A 400 -13.37 2.81 4.45
N LYS A 401 -13.89 3.59 3.49
CA LYS A 401 -14.03 5.05 3.64
C LYS A 401 -15.04 5.42 4.72
N ALA A 402 -16.18 4.73 4.81
CA ALA A 402 -17.17 4.94 5.85
C ALA A 402 -16.63 4.59 7.24
N ASP A 403 -15.92 3.47 7.36
CA ASP A 403 -15.28 3.04 8.62
C ASP A 403 -14.22 4.05 9.08
N ALA A 404 -13.39 4.54 8.14
CA ALA A 404 -12.40 5.58 8.43
C ALA A 404 -13.05 6.89 8.90
N ALA A 405 -14.17 7.30 8.29
CA ALA A 405 -14.92 8.48 8.72
C ALA A 405 -15.52 8.30 10.13
N SER A 406 -16.06 7.11 10.44
CA SER A 406 -16.55 6.78 11.78
C SER A 406 -15.44 6.80 12.83
N LEU A 407 -14.25 6.30 12.51
CA LEU A 407 -13.10 6.36 13.42
C LEU A 407 -12.65 7.79 13.71
N LEU A 408 -12.61 8.65 12.69
CA LEU A 408 -12.28 10.07 12.88
C LEU A 408 -13.32 10.80 13.74
N ALA A 409 -14.62 10.49 13.56
CA ALA A 409 -15.68 11.06 14.39
C ALA A 409 -15.53 10.64 15.86
N ASN A 410 -15.26 9.36 16.13
CA ASN A 410 -15.02 8.86 17.49
C ASN A 410 -13.77 9.49 18.12
N GLU A 411 -12.71 9.71 17.33
CA GLU A 411 -11.50 10.39 17.82
C GLU A 411 -11.77 11.86 18.18
N GLN A 412 -12.60 12.55 17.39
CA GLN A 412 -13.02 13.91 17.69
C GLN A 412 -13.89 13.98 18.95
N GLU A 413 -14.84 13.06 19.11
CA GLU A 413 -15.66 12.95 20.33
C GLU A 413 -14.78 12.73 21.57
N ALA A 414 -13.81 11.82 21.50
CA ALA A 414 -12.85 11.59 22.58
C ALA A 414 -12.00 12.83 22.89
N LYS A 415 -11.60 13.62 21.88
CA LYS A 415 -10.89 14.89 22.09
C LYS A 415 -11.76 15.92 22.80
N ILE A 416 -13.04 16.02 22.42
CA ILE A 416 -14.01 16.91 23.06
C ILE A 416 -14.23 16.50 24.53
N GLU A 417 -14.34 15.20 24.81
CA GLU A 417 -14.48 14.68 26.17
C GLU A 417 -13.25 15.00 27.04
N ILE A 418 -12.04 14.78 26.50
CA ILE A 418 -10.80 15.13 27.19
C ILE A 418 -10.72 16.64 27.46
N GLN A 419 -11.11 17.47 26.50
CA GLN A 419 -11.10 18.92 26.67
C GLN A 419 -12.13 19.36 27.72
N SER A 420 -13.34 18.82 27.68
CA SER A 420 -14.37 19.06 28.70
C SER A 420 -13.89 18.71 30.10
N ALA A 421 -13.20 17.58 30.26
CA ALA A 421 -12.61 17.16 31.54
C ALA A 421 -11.49 18.11 32.01
N ARG A 422 -10.68 18.65 31.09
CA ARG A 422 -9.66 19.67 31.41
C ARG A 422 -10.30 20.96 31.90
N ASP A 423 -11.32 21.44 31.18
CA ASP A 423 -12.05 22.65 31.55
C ASP A 423 -12.74 22.49 32.92
N GLU A 424 -13.25 21.30 33.23
CA GLU A 424 -13.80 20.99 34.56
C GLU A 424 -12.74 21.05 35.66
N ILE A 425 -11.54 20.49 35.43
CA ILE A 425 -10.41 20.57 36.37
C ILE A 425 -10.00 22.02 36.61
N ASP A 426 -9.94 22.83 35.56
CA ASP A 426 -9.53 24.23 35.68
C ASP A 426 -10.59 25.07 36.40
N ARG A 427 -11.89 24.86 36.13
CA ARG A 427 -12.98 25.44 36.94
C ARG A 427 -12.86 25.06 38.41
N TRP A 428 -12.56 23.80 38.69
CA TRP A 428 -12.37 23.34 40.07
C TRP A 428 -11.16 24.01 40.73
N ARG A 429 -10.03 24.16 40.02
CA ARG A 429 -8.85 24.88 40.52
C ARG A 429 -9.16 26.35 40.82
N GLU A 430 -9.86 27.05 39.94
CA GLU A 430 -10.28 28.42 40.18
C GLU A 430 -11.15 28.56 41.43
N GLN A 431 -12.07 27.61 41.66
CA GLN A 431 -12.87 27.59 42.88
C GLN A 431 -11.99 27.38 44.13
N GLN A 432 -10.98 26.51 44.07
CA GLN A 432 -10.04 26.30 45.17
C GLN A 432 -9.19 27.56 45.45
N TRP A 433 -8.70 28.23 44.42
CA TRP A 433 -7.98 29.50 44.56
C TRP A 433 -8.84 30.56 45.23
N LYS A 434 -10.09 30.73 44.80
CA LYS A 434 -11.04 31.67 45.44
C LYS A 434 -11.29 31.32 46.91
N GLN A 435 -11.33 30.04 47.27
CA GLN A 435 -11.47 29.62 48.66
C GLN A 435 -10.23 29.98 49.49
N TRP A 436 -9.03 29.77 48.94
CA TRP A 436 -7.78 30.17 49.58
C TRP A 436 -7.64 31.68 49.74
N ASP A 437 -7.99 32.48 48.74
CA ASP A 437 -7.95 33.94 48.83
C ASP A 437 -8.89 34.47 49.93
N ARG A 438 -10.10 33.90 50.04
CA ARG A 438 -11.03 34.22 51.13
C ARG A 438 -10.43 33.85 52.50
N ALA A 439 -9.85 32.67 52.64
CA ALA A 439 -9.23 32.23 53.88
C ALA A 439 -8.00 33.10 54.26
N ALA A 440 -7.17 33.46 53.29
CA ALA A 440 -6.03 34.34 53.48
C ALA A 440 -6.47 35.75 53.89
N SER A 441 -7.53 36.28 53.27
CA SER A 441 -8.13 37.57 53.64
C SER A 441 -8.68 37.57 55.06
N LEU A 442 -9.37 36.50 55.47
CA LEU A 442 -9.83 36.31 56.85
C LEU A 442 -8.67 36.23 57.83
N HIS A 443 -7.59 35.51 57.49
CA HIS A 443 -6.40 35.42 58.33
C HIS A 443 -5.69 36.77 58.47
N SER A 444 -5.54 37.53 57.38
CA SER A 444 -4.98 38.88 57.41
C SER A 444 -5.82 39.83 58.26
N SER A 445 -7.14 39.76 58.14
CA SER A 445 -8.07 40.56 58.95
C SER A 445 -7.99 40.20 60.43
N ARG A 446 -7.92 38.90 60.76
CA ARG A 446 -7.70 38.43 62.15
C ARG A 446 -6.36 38.88 62.70
N GLN A 447 -5.30 38.85 61.89
CA GLN A 447 -3.97 39.31 62.30
C GLN A 447 -3.97 40.81 62.60
N LYS A 448 -4.54 41.63 61.71
CA LYS A 448 -4.72 43.07 61.95
C LYS A 448 -5.52 43.36 63.22
N ALA A 449 -6.58 42.59 63.48
CA ALA A 449 -7.35 42.72 64.73
C ALA A 449 -6.51 42.37 65.97
N LYS A 450 -5.71 41.28 65.92
CA LYS A 450 -4.78 40.92 66.99
C LYS A 450 -3.71 41.99 67.23
N ASP A 451 -3.16 42.56 66.15
CA ASP A 451 -2.14 43.60 66.23
C ASP A 451 -2.73 44.91 66.78
N ALA A 452 -3.96 45.28 66.38
CA ALA A 452 -4.68 46.41 66.96
C ALA A 452 -4.92 46.24 68.48
N ILE A 453 -5.30 45.03 68.93
CA ILE A 453 -5.43 44.71 70.36
C ILE A 453 -4.06 44.76 71.07
N ARG A 454 -2.97 44.43 70.39
CA ARG A 454 -1.61 44.44 70.97
C ARG A 454 -1.06 45.85 71.17
N VAL A 455 -1.42 46.81 70.32
CA VAL A 455 -0.99 48.21 70.45
C VAL A 455 -1.68 48.92 71.63
N ASP A 456 -2.87 48.47 72.04
CA ASP A 456 -3.65 49.08 73.14
C ASP A 456 -3.42 48.40 74.51
N LYS A 457 -2.41 47.52 74.62
CA LYS A 457 -2.23 46.66 75.80
C LYS A 457 -0.82 46.70 76.37
N THR A 458 -0.35 47.90 76.71
CA THR A 458 0.34 48.11 77.98
C THR A 458 -0.72 48.10 79.09
N VAL A 459 -0.59 47.16 80.02
CA VAL A 459 -1.49 46.87 81.17
C VAL A 459 -2.59 45.83 80.90
N SER A 460 -2.24 44.61 81.32
CA SER A 460 -3.10 43.62 81.98
C SER A 460 -4.08 42.75 81.17
N ASN A 461 -4.03 41.47 81.55
CA ASN A 461 -4.99 40.37 81.34
C ASN A 461 -5.04 39.66 79.98
N LYS A 462 -4.45 38.45 79.98
CA LYS A 462 -4.69 37.34 79.04
C LYS A 462 -6.20 37.06 78.90
N PRO A 463 -6.76 37.02 77.67
CA PRO A 463 -8.03 36.36 77.41
C PRO A 463 -7.80 34.89 77.02
N VAL A 464 -8.57 34.02 77.66
CA VAL A 464 -8.66 32.57 77.42
C VAL A 464 -9.33 32.34 76.06
N GLU A 465 -8.66 31.60 75.16
CA GLU A 465 -9.22 31.16 73.88
C GLU A 465 -10.41 30.22 74.14
N GLN A 466 -11.58 30.59 73.61
CA GLN A 466 -12.77 29.76 73.69
C GLN A 466 -12.67 28.58 72.70
N PRO A 467 -13.02 27.36 73.15
CA PRO A 467 -12.98 26.16 72.32
C PRO A 467 -14.02 26.21 71.19
N PRO A 468 -13.76 25.52 70.06
CA PRO A 468 -14.68 25.45 68.93
C PRO A 468 -16.06 24.95 69.38
N THR A 469 -17.11 25.58 68.85
CA THR A 469 -18.50 25.22 69.13
C THR A 469 -18.80 23.81 68.62
N ALA A 470 -19.56 23.04 69.39
CA ALA A 470 -19.85 21.62 69.09
C ALA A 470 -20.46 21.39 67.69
N ASP A 471 -21.19 22.38 67.16
CA ASP A 471 -21.83 22.30 65.84
C ASP A 471 -20.83 22.34 64.67
N GLU A 472 -19.70 23.03 64.81
CA GLU A 472 -18.65 23.05 63.76
C GLU A 472 -17.88 21.72 63.69
N LEU A 473 -17.70 21.06 64.84
CA LEU A 473 -17.09 19.73 64.90
C LEU A 473 -17.99 18.67 64.27
N LEU A 474 -19.31 18.74 64.50
CA LEU A 474 -20.28 17.84 63.87
C LEU A 474 -20.34 18.00 62.35
N ALA A 475 -20.34 19.23 61.83
CA ALA A 475 -20.32 19.48 60.39
C ALA A 475 -19.02 19.01 59.72
N ALA A 476 -17.88 19.13 60.41
CA ALA A 476 -16.59 18.63 59.92
C ALA A 476 -16.54 17.09 59.88
N GLU A 477 -17.12 16.42 60.88
CA GLU A 477 -17.23 14.96 60.92
C GLU A 477 -18.16 14.42 59.82
N GLU A 478 -19.30 15.09 59.57
CA GLU A 478 -20.24 14.70 58.51
C GLU A 478 -19.61 14.85 57.12
N ALA A 479 -18.94 15.98 56.83
CA ALA A 479 -18.22 16.18 55.57
C ALA A 479 -17.06 15.19 55.37
N ALA A 480 -16.38 14.77 56.45
CA ALA A 480 -15.36 13.73 56.39
C ALA A 480 -15.97 12.36 56.09
N ALA A 481 -17.12 12.04 56.68
CA ALA A 481 -17.86 10.80 56.44
C ALA A 481 -18.35 10.71 54.98
N GLU A 482 -18.87 11.80 54.41
CA GLU A 482 -19.30 11.85 53.00
C GLU A 482 -18.14 11.65 52.03
N LYS A 483 -17.00 12.30 52.26
CA LYS A 483 -15.79 12.12 51.43
C LYS A 483 -15.28 10.68 51.46
N LEU A 484 -15.33 10.02 52.62
CA LEU A 484 -14.98 8.61 52.76
C LEU A 484 -15.99 7.71 52.04
N ALA A 485 -17.29 8.01 52.12
CA ALA A 485 -18.34 7.30 51.40
C ALA A 485 -18.20 7.43 49.87
N ALA A 486 -17.93 8.63 49.37
CA ALA A 486 -17.69 8.90 47.96
C ALA A 486 -16.46 8.16 47.43
N LYS A 487 -15.34 8.20 48.17
CA LYS A 487 -14.11 7.45 47.82
C LYS A 487 -14.36 5.94 47.78
N LYS A 488 -15.19 5.41 48.69
CA LYS A 488 -15.57 3.98 48.70
C LYS A 488 -16.47 3.62 47.51
N ARG A 489 -17.40 4.48 47.10
CA ARG A 489 -18.24 4.30 45.91
C ARG A 489 -17.41 4.32 44.62
N ALA A 490 -16.51 5.28 44.46
CA ALA A 490 -15.61 5.38 43.31
C ALA A 490 -14.69 4.14 43.17
N LYS A 491 -14.13 3.64 44.29
CA LYS A 491 -13.35 2.39 44.27
C LYS A 491 -14.18 1.18 43.82
N ARG A 492 -15.45 1.08 44.24
CA ARG A 492 -16.36 0.00 43.82
C ARG A 492 -16.72 0.10 42.33
N GLN A 493 -16.96 1.29 41.80
CA GLN A 493 -17.22 1.50 40.37
C GLN A 493 -16.00 1.11 39.52
N LYS A 494 -14.80 1.59 39.88
CA LYS A 494 -13.56 1.23 39.18
C LYS A 494 -13.27 -0.28 39.20
N ALA A 495 -13.57 -0.96 40.30
CA ALA A 495 -13.45 -2.41 40.38
C ALA A 495 -14.48 -3.13 39.47
N LYS A 496 -15.71 -2.61 39.39
CA LYS A 496 -16.76 -3.14 38.51
C LYS A 496 -16.41 -2.97 37.02
N GLU A 497 -15.83 -1.84 36.64
CA GLU A 497 -15.36 -1.59 35.26
C GLU A 497 -14.20 -2.49 34.88
N LYS A 498 -13.18 -2.62 35.72
CA LYS A 498 -12.08 -3.56 35.51
C LYS A 498 -12.56 -5.02 35.38
N ALA A 499 -13.58 -5.40 36.14
CA ALA A 499 -14.17 -6.74 36.02
C ALA A 499 -14.94 -6.93 34.70
N LYS A 500 -15.61 -5.89 34.18
CA LYS A 500 -16.27 -5.93 32.86
C LYS A 500 -15.25 -5.99 31.72
N GLU A 501 -14.20 -5.17 31.79
CA GLU A 501 -13.12 -5.15 30.80
C GLU A 501 -12.39 -6.49 30.76
N LYS A 502 -12.07 -7.07 31.92
CA LYS A 502 -11.46 -8.40 32.01
C LYS A 502 -12.34 -9.47 31.36
N LYS A 503 -13.66 -9.46 31.61
CA LYS A 503 -14.60 -10.41 30.98
C LYS A 503 -14.69 -10.22 29.46
N LEU A 504 -14.56 -8.99 28.96
CA LEU A 504 -14.58 -8.70 27.53
C LEU A 504 -13.31 -9.25 26.85
N LEU A 505 -12.15 -9.06 27.47
CA LEU A 505 -10.88 -9.62 26.99
C LEU A 505 -10.91 -11.15 26.96
N GLU A 506 -11.40 -11.77 28.03
CA GLU A 506 -11.56 -13.24 28.10
C GLU A 506 -12.51 -13.76 27.02
N ARG A 507 -13.60 -13.04 26.73
CA ARG A 507 -14.52 -13.40 25.63
C ARG A 507 -13.85 -13.30 24.26
N LEU A 508 -13.05 -12.26 24.01
CA LEU A 508 -12.32 -12.10 22.74
C LEU A 508 -11.23 -13.17 22.57
N GLU A 509 -10.57 -13.57 23.65
CA GLU A 509 -9.56 -14.64 23.64
C GLU A 509 -10.20 -16.01 23.36
N ASN A 510 -11.33 -16.31 24.00
CA ASN A 510 -12.11 -17.52 23.72
C ASN A 510 -12.63 -17.55 22.27
N GLU A 511 -13.11 -16.43 21.73
CA GLU A 511 -13.55 -16.36 20.32
C GLU A 511 -12.37 -16.59 19.35
N LYS A 512 -11.17 -16.06 19.65
CA LYS A 512 -9.97 -16.33 18.85
C LYS A 512 -9.56 -17.80 18.91
N MET A 513 -9.64 -18.42 20.09
CA MET A 513 -9.34 -19.83 20.29
C MET A 513 -10.34 -20.71 19.52
N GLU A 514 -11.64 -20.41 19.60
CA GLU A 514 -12.69 -21.11 18.86
C GLU A 514 -12.50 -21.00 17.34
N ARG A 515 -12.17 -19.80 16.83
CA ARG A 515 -11.85 -19.60 15.41
C ARG A 515 -10.63 -20.40 14.97
N ALA A 516 -9.59 -20.49 15.80
CA ALA A 516 -8.39 -21.27 15.50
C ALA A 516 -8.70 -22.78 15.43
N LEU A 517 -9.48 -23.29 16.40
CA LEU A 517 -9.94 -24.68 16.42
C LEU A 517 -10.85 -24.99 15.22
N ALA A 518 -11.73 -24.06 14.83
CA ALA A 518 -12.58 -24.23 13.65
C ALA A 518 -11.76 -24.28 12.34
N ILE A 519 -10.71 -23.46 12.22
CA ILE A 519 -9.79 -23.51 11.08
C ILE A 519 -9.04 -24.84 11.05
N GLN A 520 -8.56 -25.32 12.20
CA GLN A 520 -7.86 -26.59 12.30
C GLN A 520 -8.78 -27.77 11.93
N LYS A 521 -10.00 -27.80 12.47
CA LYS A 521 -11.01 -28.80 12.11
C LYS A 521 -11.31 -28.81 10.61
N LYS A 522 -11.46 -27.64 9.98
CA LYS A 522 -11.64 -27.54 8.53
C LYS A 522 -10.43 -28.04 7.73
N LYS A 523 -9.21 -27.89 8.25
CA LYS A 523 -8.01 -28.48 7.63
C LYS A 523 -8.08 -30.01 7.74
N GLU A 524 -8.35 -30.55 8.92
CA GLU A 524 -8.47 -31.99 9.14
C GLU A 524 -9.58 -32.63 8.28
N GLU A 525 -10.68 -31.92 8.04
CA GLU A 525 -11.78 -32.34 7.16
C GLU A 525 -11.49 -32.22 5.67
N SER A 526 -10.47 -31.47 5.26
CA SER A 526 -10.20 -31.28 3.83
C SER A 526 -9.61 -32.54 3.19
N ALA A 527 -10.21 -32.99 2.09
CA ALA A 527 -9.79 -34.19 1.37
C ALA A 527 -8.38 -34.06 0.76
N THR A 528 -7.96 -32.84 0.44
CA THR A 528 -6.65 -32.55 -0.16
C THR A 528 -5.63 -32.16 0.90
N LYS A 529 -4.58 -32.96 1.04
CA LYS A 529 -3.44 -32.69 1.92
C LYS A 529 -2.36 -31.89 1.22
N CYS A 530 -1.67 -31.04 1.97
CA CYS A 530 -0.55 -30.23 1.52
C CYS A 530 0.66 -31.13 1.24
N GLY A 531 1.24 -31.02 0.05
CA GLY A 531 2.39 -31.84 -0.35
C GLY A 531 3.66 -31.66 0.48
N ALA A 532 3.78 -30.57 1.26
CA ALA A 532 4.96 -30.31 2.09
C ALA A 532 4.75 -30.58 3.59
N CYS A 533 3.64 -30.10 4.19
CA CYS A 533 3.40 -30.27 5.63
C CYS A 533 2.38 -31.37 5.97
N GLY A 534 1.71 -31.96 4.97
CA GLY A 534 0.66 -32.96 5.20
C GLY A 534 -0.67 -32.41 5.73
N ASP A 535 -0.72 -31.15 6.16
CA ASP A 535 -1.96 -30.50 6.63
C ASP A 535 -2.98 -30.36 5.50
N GLY A 536 -4.26 -30.35 5.87
CA GLY A 536 -5.32 -30.03 4.94
C GLY A 536 -5.23 -28.65 4.28
N VAL A 537 -5.57 -28.60 3.00
CA VAL A 537 -5.59 -27.38 2.18
C VAL A 537 -7.00 -26.77 2.21
N LEU A 538 -7.14 -25.57 2.78
CA LEU A 538 -8.40 -24.82 2.77
C LEU A 538 -8.59 -24.07 1.45
N GLY A 539 -9.70 -24.37 0.75
CA GLY A 539 -10.07 -23.70 -0.50
C GLY A 539 -9.23 -24.12 -1.71
N CYS A 540 -9.03 -23.21 -2.66
CA CYS A 540 -8.20 -23.44 -3.84
C CYS A 540 -6.73 -23.24 -3.47
N GLY A 541 -6.08 -24.28 -2.93
CA GLY A 541 -4.66 -24.21 -2.59
C GLY A 541 -3.76 -23.85 -3.77
N PHE A 542 -2.50 -23.54 -3.47
CA PHE A 542 -1.51 -23.28 -4.50
C PHE A 542 -1.12 -24.60 -5.15
N GLU A 543 -1.30 -24.71 -6.46
CA GLU A 543 -0.93 -25.90 -7.22
C GLU A 543 0.45 -25.69 -7.86
N LYS A 544 1.38 -26.63 -7.62
CA LYS A 544 2.70 -26.62 -8.23
C LYS A 544 3.11 -28.07 -8.51
N PHE A 545 3.47 -28.37 -9.75
CA PHE A 545 3.85 -29.73 -10.18
C PHE A 545 2.79 -30.81 -9.84
N GLY A 546 1.50 -30.49 -10.02
CA GLY A 546 0.40 -31.43 -9.72
C GLY A 546 0.15 -31.72 -8.23
N THR A 547 0.83 -31.02 -7.33
CA THR A 547 0.60 -31.12 -5.88
C THR A 547 0.05 -29.80 -5.34
N LYS A 548 -0.89 -29.88 -4.39
CA LYS A 548 -1.51 -28.71 -3.75
C LYS A 548 -0.80 -28.36 -2.45
N PHE A 549 -0.63 -27.07 -2.19
CA PHE A 549 0.06 -26.54 -1.02
C PHE A 549 -0.84 -25.55 -0.25
N CYS A 550 -0.81 -25.63 1.08
CA CYS A 550 -1.60 -24.75 1.96
C CYS A 550 -1.07 -23.31 2.04
N SER A 551 0.18 -23.08 1.63
CA SER A 551 0.81 -21.76 1.61
C SER A 551 1.94 -21.69 0.59
N THR A 552 2.33 -20.49 0.21
CA THR A 552 3.48 -20.23 -0.66
C THR A 552 4.81 -20.69 -0.04
N LYS A 553 4.93 -20.71 1.30
CA LYS A 553 6.10 -21.27 1.99
C LYS A 553 6.19 -22.78 1.77
N CYS A 554 5.09 -23.50 1.96
CA CYS A 554 5.02 -24.93 1.69
C CYS A 554 5.35 -25.27 0.22
N ALA A 555 4.88 -24.46 -0.73
CA ALA A 555 5.21 -24.64 -2.15
C ALA A 555 6.69 -24.39 -2.49
N ARG A 556 7.41 -23.63 -1.65
CA ARG A 556 8.85 -23.35 -1.80
C ARG A 556 9.72 -24.41 -1.14
N SER A 557 9.28 -24.94 0.01
CA SER A 557 10.00 -25.99 0.74
C SER A 557 10.17 -27.29 -0.06
N GLY A 558 9.37 -27.47 -1.12
CA GLY A 558 9.35 -28.70 -1.91
C GLY A 558 8.76 -29.87 -1.11
N PRO A 559 8.38 -30.96 -1.79
CA PRO A 559 8.16 -32.22 -1.09
C PRO A 559 9.49 -32.64 -0.47
N SER A 560 9.55 -32.77 0.86
CA SER A 560 10.69 -33.41 1.50
C SER A 560 10.69 -34.86 1.06
N HIS A 561 11.52 -35.20 0.06
CA HIS A 561 11.80 -36.59 -0.28
C HIS A 561 12.54 -37.22 0.90
N THR A 562 11.77 -37.80 1.83
CA THR A 562 12.26 -38.72 2.85
C THR A 562 12.09 -40.14 2.39
#